data_AF-A0A7T8K8X0-F1
#
_entry.id   AF-A0A7T8K8X0-F1
#
_cell.length_a   1.000
_cell.length_b   1.000
_cell.length_c   1.000
_cell.angle_alpha   90.00
_cell.angle_beta   90.00
_cell.angle_gamma   90.00
#
_symmetry.space_group_name_H-M   'P 1'
#
loop_
_entity.id
_entity.type
_entity.pdbx_description
1 polymer ?
#
loop_
_entity_poly.entity_id
_entity_poly.type
_entity_poly.pdbx_seq_one_letter_code
_entity_poly.pdbx_strand_id
1 'polypeptide(L)' 'RPHPNVASLKSAVHEEWTNMSMDYVVRVCAAFRPRVEAMIEAEGSHFEI' A
#
# COMPACT_ATOMS: atom_id res chain seq x y z
N ARG A 1 -8.97 -0.38 -14.40
CA ARG A 1 -9.71 -0.63 -15.66
C ARG A 1 -9.67 -2.13 -15.93
N PRO A 2 -10.70 -2.77 -16.49
CA PRO A 2 -10.59 -4.17 -16.90
C PRO A 2 -9.46 -4.33 -17.93
N HIS A 3 -8.61 -5.34 -17.76
CA HIS A 3 -7.52 -5.64 -18.69
C HIS A 3 -7.91 -6.84 -19.57
N PRO A 4 -7.67 -6.80 -20.89
CA PRO A 4 -8.14 -7.84 -21.82
C PRO A 4 -7.38 -9.16 -21.69
N ASN A 5 -6.18 -9.15 -21.09
CA ASN A 5 -5.38 -10.33 -20.83
C ASN A 5 -4.33 -10.07 -19.74
N VAL A 6 -3.68 -11.14 -19.28
CA VAL A 6 -2.65 -11.09 -18.23
C VAL A 6 -1.46 -10.22 -18.62
N ALA A 7 -1.04 -10.21 -19.89
CA ALA A 7 0.08 -9.38 -20.34
C ALA A 7 -0.24 -7.89 -20.17
N SER A 8 -1.45 -7.48 -20.55
CA SER A 8 -1.93 -6.10 -20.43
C SER A 8 -2.07 -5.68 -18.97
N LEU A 9 -2.49 -6.60 -18.08
CA LEU A 9 -2.52 -6.36 -16.64
C LEU A 9 -1.12 -6.14 -16.07
N LYS A 10 -0.15 -6.99 -16.44
CA LYS A 10 1.24 -6.88 -15.97
C LYS A 10 1.86 -5.55 -16.38
N SER A 11 1.68 -5.14 -17.64
CA SER A 11 2.17 -3.85 -18.13
C SER A 11 1.59 -2.68 -17.34
N ALA A 12 0.27 -2.71 -17.07
CA ALA A 12 -0.38 -1.66 -16.29
C ALA A 12 0.11 -1.62 -14.83
N VAL A 13 0.29 -2.77 -14.18
CA VAL A 13 0.85 -2.83 -12.82
C VAL A 13 2.27 -2.24 -12.79
N HIS A 14 3.09 -2.55 -13.80
CA HIS A 14 4.45 -1.99 -13.89
C HIS A 14 4.45 -0.48 -14.12
N GLU A 15 3.55 0.01 -14.99
CA GLU A 15 3.36 1.44 -15.24
C GLU A 15 2.94 2.19 -13.97
N GLU A 16 1.91 1.71 -13.27
CA GLU A 16 1.45 2.29 -12.00
C GLU A 16 2.56 2.28 -10.93
N TRP A 17 3.33 1.19 -10.85
CA TRP A 17 4.48 1.14 -9.94
C TRP A 17 5.55 2.18 -10.28
N THR A 18 5.88 2.32 -11.56
CA THR A 18 6.90 3.28 -12.04
C THR A 18 6.45 4.72 -11.82
N ASN A 19 5.14 4.99 -11.95
CA ASN A 19 4.55 6.31 -11.79
C ASN A 19 4.19 6.64 -10.34
N MET A 20 4.40 5.72 -9.39
CA MET A 20 4.10 5.95 -7.98
C MET A 20 5.00 7.06 -7.42
N SER A 21 4.39 8.10 -6.84
CA SER A 21 5.17 9.21 -6.29
C SER A 21 5.97 8.78 -5.07
N MET A 22 7.20 9.27 -4.96
CA MET A 22 8.02 9.05 -3.77
C MET A 22 7.35 9.60 -2.50
N ASP A 23 6.63 10.72 -2.60
CA ASP A 23 5.84 11.28 -1.49
C ASP A 23 4.77 10.30 -0.99
N TYR A 24 4.11 9.59 -1.91
CA TYR A 24 3.14 8.56 -1.53
C TYR A 24 3.84 7.41 -0.80
N VAL A 25 4.98 6.93 -1.31
CA VAL A 25 5.76 5.86 -0.68
C VAL A 25 6.21 6.27 0.73
N VAL A 26 6.77 7.46 0.89
CA VAL A 26 7.22 8.00 2.18
C VAL A 26 6.06 8.08 3.17
N ARG A 27 4.90 8.59 2.74
CA ARG A 27 3.71 8.67 3.60
C ARG A 27 3.21 7.30 4.05
N VAL A 28 3.21 6.30 3.16
CA VAL A 28 2.82 4.93 3.52
C VAL A 28 3.82 4.32 4.51
N CYS A 29 5.11 4.49 4.29
CA CYS A 29 6.14 4.04 5.22
C CYS A 29 6.03 4.74 6.59
N ALA A 30 5.76 6.05 6.61
CA ALA A 30 5.59 6.81 7.85
C ALA A 30 4.39 6.32 8.68
N ALA A 31 3.36 5.74 8.05
CA ALA A 31 2.21 5.16 8.74
C ALA A 31 2.52 3.85 9.48
N PHE A 32 3.70 3.26 9.29
CA PHE A 32 4.05 1.99 9.94
C PHE A 32 4.11 2.11 11.47
N ARG A 33 4.83 3.11 11.99
CA ARG A 33 4.97 3.34 13.43
C ARG A 33 3.62 3.50 14.16
N PRO A 34 2.74 4.45 13.75
CA PRO A 34 1.46 4.61 14.43
C PRO A 34 0.57 3.37 14.34
N ARG A 35 0.69 2.57 13.26
CA ARG A 35 0.02 1.26 13.15
C ARG A 35 0.52 0.25 14.17
N VAL A 36 1.83 0.18 14.40
CA VAL A 36 2.40 -0.70 15.43
C VAL A 36 1.96 -0.26 16.83
N GLU A 37 1.91 1.04 17.08
CA GLU A 37 1.44 1.60 18.35
C GLU A 37 -0.03 1.23 18.61
N ALA A 38 -0.91 1.41 17.62
CA ALA A 38 -2.32 0.98 17.71
C ALA A 38 -2.46 -0.54 17.90
N MET A 39 -1.61 -1.34 17.25
CA MET A 39 -1.58 -2.80 17.45
C MET A 39 -1.22 -3.20 18.88
N ILE A 40 -0.28 -2.49 19.49
CA ILE A 40 0.14 -2.72 20.88
C ILE A 40 -1.01 -2.37 21.82
N GLU A 41 -1.68 -1.24 21.61
CA GLU A 41 -2.86 -0.83 22.40
C GLU A 41 -4.01 -1.82 22.29
N ALA A 42 -4.18 -2.43 21.10
CA ALA A 42 -5.17 -3.47 20.86
C ALA A 42 -4.75 -4.86 21.39
N GLU A 43 -3.62 -4.98 22.08
CA GLU A 43 -3.05 -6.25 22.57
C GLU A 43 -2.89 -7.30 21.43
N GLY A 44 -2.58 -6.84 20.22
CA GLY A 44 -2.45 -7.69 19.04
C GLY A 44 -3.78 -8.10 18.39
N SER A 45 -4.92 -7.60 18.87
CA SER A 45 -6.21 -7.76 18.21
C SER A 45 -6.31 -6.93 16.92
N HIS A 46 -7.38 -7.12 16.16
CA HIS A 46 -7.69 -6.27 15.01
C HIS A 46 -7.98 -4.83 15.47
N PHE A 47 -7.48 -3.86 14.71
CA PHE A 47 -7.71 -2.44 14.93
C PHE A 47 -7.89 -1.72 13.58
N GLU A 48 -8.68 -0.65 13.60
CA GLU A 48 -8.84 0.27 12.47
C GLU A 48 -8.27 1.64 12.86
N ILE A 49 -7.63 2.34 11.90
CA ILE A 49 -7.04 3.68 12.05
C ILE A 49 -7.63 4.60 11.01
#